data_AF-A0A518BPX7-F1
#
_entry.id   AF-A0A518BPX7-F1
#
_cell.length_a   1.000
_cell.length_b   1.000
_cell.length_c   1.000
_cell.angle_alpha   90.00
_cell.angle_beta   90.00
_cell.angle_gamma   90.00
#
_symmetry.space_group_name_H-M   'P 1'
#
loop_
_entity.id
_entity.type
_entity.pdbx_description
1 polymer ?
#
loop_
_entity_poly.entity_id
_entity_poly.type
_entity_poly.pdbx_seq_one_letter_code
_entity_poly.pdbx_strand_id
1 'polypeptide(L)'
;MKPALTTLIALVLIAPLTNAATQDSISIAAPDSSGSDSWGSAYDTTALAPAITGATDLGLALVPGWEIREADHICGLKSANQLSNPAKIDFDDVMAATTEMKTLKRDGIDPSSPRGQQLVNRATRRVTDAAKTVMGEGGYCSVWKNISHTDGRDVTDVSAEVRRNL
;
A
#
# COMPACT_ATOMS: atom_id res chain seq x y z
N MET A 1 -8.20 62.56 -11.89
CA MET A 1 -8.72 62.37 -10.51
C MET A 1 -8.34 60.98 -10.02
N LYS A 2 -7.45 60.93 -9.03
CA LYS A 2 -7.07 59.79 -8.16
C LYS A 2 -6.94 60.40 -6.75
N PRO A 3 -7.00 59.64 -5.62
CA PRO A 3 -7.40 58.24 -5.42
C PRO A 3 -8.37 58.07 -4.20
N ALA A 4 -8.87 56.86 -3.95
CA ALA A 4 -9.41 56.49 -2.64
C ALA A 4 -8.78 55.18 -2.16
N LEU A 5 -7.88 55.31 -1.18
CA LEU A 5 -7.45 54.25 -0.28
C LEU A 5 -8.65 53.81 0.57
N THR A 6 -8.79 52.51 0.84
CA THR A 6 -9.62 52.05 1.97
C THR A 6 -8.98 50.82 2.61
N THR A 7 -8.26 51.12 3.69
CA THR A 7 -8.35 50.49 5.01
C THR A 7 -7.94 49.02 5.18
N LEU A 8 -6.74 48.87 5.75
CA LEU A 8 -6.31 47.77 6.62
C LEU A 8 -7.31 47.55 7.76
N ILE A 9 -7.68 46.29 8.01
CA ILE A 9 -8.14 45.84 9.33
C ILE A 9 -7.21 44.72 9.79
N ALA A 10 -6.44 45.03 10.82
CA ALA A 10 -5.73 44.08 11.66
C ALA A 10 -6.61 43.71 12.86
N LEU A 11 -6.77 42.42 13.14
CA LEU A 11 -7.34 41.87 14.37
C LEU A 11 -6.53 40.58 14.66
N VAL A 12 -5.46 40.62 15.45
CA VAL A 12 -5.37 40.52 16.93
C VAL A 12 -5.97 39.21 17.51
N LEU A 13 -5.03 38.29 17.80
CA LEU A 13 -4.86 37.40 18.98
C LEU A 13 -5.95 36.43 19.47
N ILE A 14 -5.46 35.44 20.25
CA ILE A 14 -6.09 34.42 21.14
C ILE A 14 -5.94 33.01 20.54
N ALA A 15 -5.38 31.96 21.16
CA ALA A 15 -4.59 31.69 22.37
C ALA A 15 -4.07 30.21 22.25
N PRO A 16 -3.13 29.73 23.09
CA PRO A 16 -2.55 28.39 22.97
C PRO A 16 -3.33 27.34 23.79
N LEU A 17 -3.50 26.12 23.27
CA LEU A 17 -3.95 24.97 24.07
C LEU A 17 -3.13 23.71 23.77
N THR A 18 -2.28 23.38 24.76
CA THR A 18 -2.07 22.05 25.37
C THR A 18 -2.29 20.81 24.50
N ASN A 19 -1.21 20.10 24.18
CA ASN A 19 -1.29 18.69 23.79
C ASN A 19 -0.71 17.82 24.92
N ALA A 20 -1.56 16.98 25.50
CA ALA A 20 -1.23 16.02 26.54
C ALA A 20 -0.40 14.88 25.95
N ALA A 21 0.79 14.65 26.49
CA ALA A 21 1.58 13.46 26.22
C ALA A 21 1.18 12.36 27.22
N THR A 22 0.32 11.44 26.79
CA THR A 22 0.08 10.17 27.48
C THR A 22 1.30 9.27 27.24
N GLN A 23 2.07 9.00 28.29
CA GLN A 23 3.06 7.93 28.31
C GLN A 23 2.36 6.64 28.73
N ASP A 24 2.09 5.76 27.76
CA ASP A 24 1.66 4.39 28.07
C ASP A 24 2.87 3.46 27.96
N SER A 25 3.11 2.73 29.03
CA SER A 25 4.31 1.93 29.25
C SER A 25 4.09 0.55 28.65
N ILE A 26 4.79 0.24 27.57
CA ILE A 26 4.76 -1.08 26.93
C ILE A 26 5.59 -2.05 27.79
N SER A 27 4.92 -2.89 28.57
CA SER A 27 5.48 -4.11 29.14
C SER A 27 5.38 -5.24 28.12
N ILE A 28 6.49 -5.59 27.45
CA ILE A 28 6.60 -6.82 26.67
C ILE A 28 7.27 -7.87 27.57
N ALA A 29 6.45 -8.79 28.07
CA ALA A 29 6.93 -10.05 28.63
C ALA A 29 7.29 -11.00 27.48
N ALA A 30 8.41 -11.71 27.64
CA ALA A 30 8.93 -12.69 26.70
C ALA A 30 7.99 -13.89 26.51
N PRO A 31 7.83 -14.45 25.30
CA PRO A 31 7.30 -15.80 25.15
C PRO A 31 8.42 -16.81 25.40
N ASP A 32 8.20 -17.62 26.42
CA ASP A 32 8.90 -18.83 26.76
C ASP A 32 8.77 -19.88 25.64
N SER A 33 9.90 -20.50 25.34
CA SER A 33 10.01 -21.64 24.44
C SER A 33 9.79 -22.91 25.25
N SER A 34 8.82 -23.77 24.87
CA SER A 34 8.82 -25.22 25.14
C SER A 34 7.56 -25.86 24.55
N GLY A 35 7.72 -26.90 23.71
CA GLY A 35 6.60 -27.67 23.18
C GLY A 35 6.99 -28.53 21.98
N SER A 36 7.78 -29.56 22.24
CA SER A 36 8.16 -30.63 21.34
C SER A 36 6.99 -31.58 21.03
N ASP A 37 7.22 -32.42 20.01
CA ASP A 37 6.60 -33.73 19.77
C ASP A 37 5.28 -33.78 18.98
N SER A 38 5.38 -34.21 17.72
CA SER A 38 4.80 -35.50 17.32
C SER A 38 5.14 -35.81 15.86
N TRP A 39 6.05 -36.76 15.68
CA TRP A 39 6.27 -37.47 14.43
C TRP A 39 5.25 -38.61 14.34
N GLY A 40 4.59 -38.74 13.18
CA GLY A 40 4.07 -40.02 12.71
C GLY A 40 2.58 -40.04 12.36
N SER A 41 2.28 -40.05 11.07
CA SER A 41 1.53 -41.17 10.49
C SER A 41 1.66 -41.18 8.98
N ALA A 42 2.19 -42.30 8.52
CA ALA A 42 2.26 -42.71 7.14
C ALA A 42 0.85 -42.78 6.53
N TYR A 43 0.66 -42.15 5.36
CA TYR A 43 -0.29 -42.67 4.40
C TYR A 43 0.52 -43.44 3.35
N ASP A 44 0.33 -44.75 3.44
CA ASP A 44 0.77 -45.75 2.49
C ASP A 44 0.02 -45.60 1.15
N THR A 45 0.79 -45.75 0.09
CA THR A 45 0.43 -45.78 -1.34
C THR A 45 -0.48 -46.95 -1.70
N THR A 46 -1.49 -46.73 -2.56
CA THR A 46 -1.80 -47.67 -3.67
C THR A 46 -2.53 -46.94 -4.80
N ALA A 47 -1.99 -47.13 -6.00
CA ALA A 47 -2.40 -46.55 -7.27
C ALA A 47 -3.76 -47.04 -7.78
N LEU A 48 -4.42 -46.20 -8.57
CA LEU A 48 -5.17 -46.60 -9.77
C LEU A 48 -5.23 -45.41 -10.73
N ALA A 49 -4.44 -45.47 -11.80
CA ALA A 49 -4.60 -44.61 -12.97
C ALA A 49 -5.71 -45.17 -13.87
N PRO A 50 -6.51 -44.30 -14.50
CA PRO A 50 -6.97 -44.56 -15.86
C PRO A 50 -6.30 -43.59 -16.83
N ALA A 51 -5.62 -44.17 -17.82
CA ALA A 51 -5.22 -43.47 -19.03
C ALA A 51 -6.47 -42.98 -19.75
N ILE A 52 -6.61 -41.65 -19.87
CA ILE A 52 -7.54 -41.03 -20.83
C ILE A 52 -6.69 -40.39 -21.92
N THR A 53 -6.52 -41.14 -23.02
CA THR A 53 -6.17 -40.58 -24.31
C THR A 53 -7.41 -39.90 -24.85
N GLY A 54 -7.41 -38.57 -24.85
CA GLY A 54 -8.50 -37.75 -25.34
C GLY A 54 -8.00 -36.33 -25.59
N ALA A 55 -7.20 -36.17 -26.66
CA ALA A 55 -6.96 -34.86 -27.24
C ALA A 55 -8.27 -34.38 -27.88
N THR A 56 -9.04 -33.60 -27.13
CA THR A 56 -10.02 -32.67 -27.66
C THR A 56 -9.78 -31.35 -26.97
N ASP A 57 -9.31 -30.39 -27.77
CA ASP A 57 -9.50 -28.96 -27.62
C ASP A 57 -10.77 -28.65 -26.81
N LEU A 58 -10.58 -28.35 -25.52
CA LEU A 58 -11.60 -27.77 -24.67
C LEU A 58 -10.95 -26.49 -24.17
N GLY A 59 -11.34 -25.37 -24.78
CA GLY A 59 -10.90 -24.05 -24.38
C GLY A 59 -10.86 -23.96 -22.86
N LEU A 60 -9.64 -23.96 -22.32
CA LEU A 60 -9.35 -23.35 -21.04
C LEU A 60 -9.76 -21.90 -21.24
N ALA A 61 -11.03 -21.61 -20.97
CA ALA A 61 -11.43 -20.29 -20.59
C ALA A 61 -10.56 -19.99 -19.37
N LEU A 62 -9.39 -19.38 -19.62
CA LEU A 62 -8.64 -18.65 -18.61
C LEU A 62 -9.71 -17.85 -17.89
N VAL A 63 -10.03 -18.24 -16.66
CA VAL A 63 -11.03 -17.54 -15.88
C VAL A 63 -10.55 -16.10 -15.89
N PRO A 64 -11.30 -15.17 -16.51
CA PRO A 64 -10.82 -13.82 -16.69
C PRO A 64 -10.63 -13.26 -15.28
N GLY A 65 -9.38 -12.98 -14.96
CA GLY A 65 -8.94 -12.62 -13.62
C GLY A 65 -7.87 -11.54 -13.64
N TRP A 66 -7.64 -11.01 -12.45
CA TRP A 66 -6.58 -10.06 -12.17
C TRP A 66 -5.24 -10.79 -12.06
N GLU A 67 -4.24 -10.26 -12.76
CA GLU A 67 -2.85 -10.65 -12.65
C GLU A 67 -2.16 -9.68 -11.67
N ILE A 68 -1.78 -10.19 -10.51
CA ILE A 68 -1.20 -9.42 -9.42
C ILE A 68 0.06 -10.08 -8.88
N ARG A 69 0.98 -9.28 -8.34
CA ARG A 69 2.08 -9.74 -7.50
C ARG A 69 1.92 -9.17 -6.11
N GLU A 70 2.13 -9.98 -5.08
CA GLU A 70 1.98 -9.52 -3.69
C GLU A 70 2.94 -8.36 -3.35
N ALA A 71 4.14 -8.32 -3.96
CA ALA A 71 5.11 -7.24 -3.78
C ALA A 71 4.63 -5.86 -4.32
N ASP A 72 3.63 -5.89 -5.20
CA ASP A 72 3.03 -4.70 -5.80
C ASP A 72 1.79 -4.22 -5.01
N HIS A 73 1.39 -4.92 -3.95
CA HIS A 73 0.28 -4.49 -3.09
C HIS A 73 0.67 -3.29 -2.22
N ILE A 74 -0.17 -2.26 -2.18
CA ILE A 74 0.03 -1.09 -1.31
C ILE A 74 -1.02 -1.05 -0.20
N CYS A 75 -2.31 -1.13 -0.55
CA CYS A 75 -3.40 -1.14 0.42
C CYS A 75 -4.69 -1.78 -0.13
N GLY A 76 -5.60 -2.14 0.77
CA GLY A 76 -6.90 -2.75 0.44
C GLY A 76 -6.83 -4.27 0.27
N LEU A 77 -7.75 -4.83 -0.53
CA LEU A 77 -7.84 -6.27 -0.77
C LEU A 77 -6.58 -6.81 -1.48
N LYS A 78 -6.14 -8.01 -1.09
CA LYS A 78 -4.91 -8.66 -1.60
C LYS A 78 -5.16 -9.80 -2.58
N SER A 79 -6.33 -10.43 -2.51
CA SER A 79 -6.64 -11.64 -3.27
C SER A 79 -7.21 -11.27 -4.64
N ALA A 80 -6.59 -11.75 -5.72
CA ALA A 80 -7.03 -11.48 -7.10
C ALA A 80 -8.52 -11.74 -7.32
N ASN A 81 -9.04 -12.83 -6.76
CA ASN A 81 -10.43 -13.26 -6.90
C ASN A 81 -11.45 -12.36 -6.15
N GLN A 82 -10.97 -11.45 -5.29
CA GLN A 82 -11.82 -10.52 -4.52
C GLN A 82 -11.76 -9.09 -5.09
N LEU A 83 -10.96 -8.85 -6.12
CA LEU A 83 -10.80 -7.52 -6.70
C LEU A 83 -11.93 -7.22 -7.68
N SER A 84 -12.71 -6.18 -7.38
CA SER A 84 -13.81 -5.69 -8.23
C SER A 84 -13.42 -4.43 -8.99
N ASN A 85 -12.78 -3.47 -8.32
CA ASN A 85 -12.38 -2.18 -8.86
C ASN A 85 -11.02 -1.73 -8.26
N PRO A 86 -9.90 -2.32 -8.70
CA PRO A 86 -8.58 -1.91 -8.25
C PRO A 86 -8.10 -0.64 -8.97
N ALA A 87 -7.19 0.09 -8.33
CA ALA A 87 -6.45 1.20 -8.93
C ALA A 87 -4.95 0.91 -8.95
N LYS A 88 -4.22 1.59 -9.83
CA LYS A 88 -2.75 1.56 -9.89
C LYS A 88 -2.15 2.91 -9.52
N ILE A 89 -0.92 2.90 -9.01
CA ILE A 89 -0.10 4.10 -8.87
C ILE A 89 1.34 3.85 -9.34
N ASP A 90 1.97 4.88 -9.89
CA ASP A 90 3.41 4.97 -10.04
C ASP A 90 4.02 5.23 -8.67
N PHE A 91 4.35 4.13 -7.98
CA PHE A 91 4.86 4.20 -6.62
C PHE A 91 6.19 4.95 -6.52
N ASP A 92 7.06 4.82 -7.52
CA ASP A 92 8.37 5.47 -7.48
C ASP A 92 8.26 6.99 -7.62
N ASP A 93 7.39 7.46 -8.54
CA ASP A 93 7.09 8.88 -8.69
C ASP A 93 6.41 9.47 -7.44
N VAL A 94 5.40 8.78 -6.91
CA VAL A 94 4.69 9.20 -5.69
C VAL A 94 5.64 9.24 -4.50
N MET A 95 6.52 8.24 -4.37
CA MET A 95 7.49 8.15 -3.30
C MET A 95 8.52 9.28 -3.37
N ALA A 96 9.01 9.61 -4.58
CA ALA A 96 9.92 10.73 -4.81
C ALA A 96 9.31 12.10 -4.45
N ALA A 97 7.98 12.22 -4.50
CA ALA A 97 7.27 13.45 -4.14
C ALA A 97 7.21 13.71 -2.62
N THR A 98 7.43 12.69 -1.78
CA THR A 98 7.36 12.82 -0.32
C THR A 98 8.45 13.73 0.26
N THR A 99 8.15 14.40 1.38
CA THR A 99 9.09 15.30 2.06
C THR A 99 10.29 14.54 2.63
N GLU A 100 10.08 13.31 3.08
CA GLU A 100 11.08 12.42 3.62
C GLU A 100 12.10 12.00 2.57
N MET A 101 11.66 11.62 1.36
CA MET A 101 12.57 11.29 0.26
C MET A 101 13.30 12.52 -0.26
N LYS A 102 12.65 13.68 -0.29
CA LYS A 102 13.31 14.96 -0.57
C LYS A 102 14.39 15.27 0.46
N THR A 103 14.13 15.01 1.74
CA THR A 103 15.10 15.19 2.83
C THR A 103 16.28 14.23 2.70
N LEU A 104 16.02 12.95 2.43
CA LEU A 104 17.05 11.94 2.20
C LEU A 104 18.00 12.36 1.08
N LYS A 105 17.45 12.82 -0.05
CA LYS A 105 18.23 13.29 -1.21
C LYS A 105 18.98 14.59 -0.91
N ARG A 106 18.34 15.56 -0.27
CA ARG A 106 18.93 16.87 0.06
C ARG A 106 20.10 16.74 1.03
N ASP A 107 19.94 15.92 2.06
CA ASP A 107 20.91 15.76 3.14
C ASP A 107 21.98 14.70 2.80
N GLY A 108 21.89 14.05 1.63
CA GLY A 108 22.86 13.03 1.19
C GLY A 108 22.88 11.79 2.09
N ILE A 109 21.75 11.44 2.70
CA ILE A 109 21.65 10.32 3.64
C ILE A 109 21.60 9.02 2.84
N ASP A 110 22.47 8.07 3.17
CA ASP A 110 22.43 6.72 2.60
C ASP A 110 21.09 6.02 2.96
N PRO A 111 20.28 5.57 1.98
CA PRO A 111 19.05 4.84 2.22
C PRO A 111 19.22 3.58 3.08
N SER A 112 20.38 2.93 3.01
CA SER A 112 20.68 1.71 3.76
C SER A 112 21.09 1.97 5.21
N SER A 113 21.44 3.22 5.54
CA SER A 113 21.76 3.61 6.91
C SER A 113 20.53 3.55 7.83
N PRO A 114 20.70 3.42 9.16
CA PRO A 114 19.57 3.41 10.09
C PRO A 114 18.65 4.64 9.95
N ARG A 115 19.23 5.83 9.73
CA ARG A 115 18.47 7.06 9.50
C ARG A 115 17.79 7.07 8.13
N GLY A 116 18.45 6.56 7.09
CA GLY A 116 17.87 6.40 5.75
C GLY A 116 16.65 5.50 5.78
N GLN A 117 16.76 4.32 6.40
CA GLN A 117 15.66 3.37 6.54
C GLN A 117 14.48 3.96 7.32
N GLN A 118 14.73 4.78 8.36
CA GLN A 118 13.66 5.48 9.06
C GLN A 118 12.90 6.45 8.15
N LEU A 119 13.60 7.18 7.27
CA LEU A 119 12.97 8.10 6.32
C LEU A 119 12.18 7.35 5.25
N VAL A 120 12.76 6.29 4.67
CA VAL A 120 12.08 5.44 3.68
C VAL A 120 10.83 4.82 4.29
N ASN A 121 10.91 4.22 5.48
CA ASN A 121 9.75 3.63 6.13
C ASN A 121 8.65 4.65 6.44
N ARG A 122 9.03 5.88 6.83
CA ARG A 122 8.07 6.96 7.07
C ARG A 122 7.40 7.41 5.78
N ALA A 123 8.18 7.59 4.72
CA ALA A 123 7.68 7.93 3.40
C ALA A 123 6.71 6.85 2.87
N THR A 124 7.07 5.57 2.98
CA THR A 124 6.19 4.46 2.57
C THR A 124 4.86 4.50 3.32
N ARG A 125 4.87 4.69 4.65
CA ARG A 125 3.64 4.84 5.44
C ARG A 125 2.79 6.01 4.96
N ARG A 126 3.43 7.16 4.71
CA ARG A 126 2.76 8.36 4.21
C ARG A 126 2.07 8.13 2.87
N VAL A 127 2.76 7.48 1.93
CA VAL A 127 2.19 7.09 0.64
C VAL A 127 1.03 6.10 0.83
N THR A 128 1.19 5.08 1.67
CA THR A 128 0.13 4.12 1.97
C THR A 128 -1.11 4.80 2.56
N ASP A 129 -0.94 5.76 3.47
CA ASP A 129 -2.06 6.46 4.10
C ASP A 129 -2.77 7.40 3.11
N ALA A 130 -2.02 8.14 2.29
CA ALA A 130 -2.58 8.93 1.19
C ALA A 130 -3.34 8.05 0.17
N ALA A 131 -2.79 6.88 -0.16
CA ALA A 131 -3.45 5.91 -1.04
C ALA A 131 -4.76 5.36 -0.43
N LYS A 132 -4.84 5.14 0.89
CA LYS A 132 -6.09 4.75 1.56
C LYS A 132 -7.15 5.86 1.48
N THR A 133 -6.76 7.12 1.63
CA THR A 133 -7.68 8.25 1.48
C THR A 133 -8.29 8.27 0.08
N VAL A 134 -7.44 8.21 -0.95
CA VAL A 134 -7.88 8.19 -2.35
C VAL A 134 -8.71 6.94 -2.66
N MET A 135 -8.36 5.79 -2.08
CA MET A 135 -9.12 4.55 -2.20
C MET A 135 -10.55 4.71 -1.65
N GLY A 136 -10.69 5.34 -0.48
CA GLY A 136 -11.99 5.61 0.14
C GLY A 136 -12.83 6.62 -0.65
N GLU A 137 -12.21 7.71 -1.11
CA GLU A 137 -12.90 8.77 -1.88
C GLU A 137 -13.29 8.32 -3.29
N GLY A 138 -12.44 7.53 -3.94
CA GLY A 138 -12.65 7.04 -5.30
C GLY A 138 -13.45 5.74 -5.40
N GLY A 139 -13.79 5.10 -4.27
CA GLY A 139 -14.52 3.83 -4.27
C GLY A 139 -13.72 2.66 -4.85
N TYR A 140 -12.41 2.66 -4.67
CA TYR A 140 -11.52 1.58 -5.11
C TYR A 140 -11.45 0.48 -4.03
N CYS A 141 -11.32 -0.79 -4.43
CA CYS A 141 -11.20 -1.89 -3.47
C CYS A 141 -9.77 -2.16 -3.00
N SER A 142 -8.79 -1.68 -3.77
CA SER A 142 -7.35 -1.88 -3.53
C SER A 142 -6.51 -0.96 -4.41
N VAL A 143 -5.29 -0.65 -3.97
CA VAL A 143 -4.30 0.11 -4.75
C VAL A 143 -3.02 -0.71 -4.90
N TRP A 144 -2.49 -0.74 -6.12
CA TRP A 144 -1.33 -1.55 -6.52
C TRP A 144 -0.27 -0.71 -7.24
N LYS A 145 0.99 -1.14 -7.20
CA LYS A 145 2.08 -0.56 -8.04
C LYS A 145 1.93 -1.00 -9.48
N ASN A 146 1.62 -2.28 -9.67
CA ASN A 146 1.40 -2.91 -10.95
C ASN A 146 0.29 -3.94 -10.84
N ILE A 147 -0.66 -3.86 -11.75
CA ILE A 147 -1.79 -4.78 -11.85
C ILE A 147 -2.31 -4.75 -13.28
N SER A 148 -2.59 -5.92 -13.82
CA SER A 148 -3.22 -6.10 -15.13
C SER A 148 -4.42 -7.03 -15.01
N HIS A 149 -5.30 -6.97 -16.00
CA HIS A 149 -6.36 -7.94 -16.14
C HIS A 149 -6.14 -8.72 -17.43
N THR A 150 -6.39 -10.02 -17.40
CA THR A 150 -6.29 -10.94 -18.55
C THR A 150 -7.09 -10.49 -19.79
N ASP A 151 -8.20 -9.80 -19.57
CA ASP A 151 -9.09 -9.18 -20.58
C ASP A 151 -8.51 -7.88 -21.21
N GLY A 152 -7.39 -7.37 -20.71
CA GLY A 152 -6.75 -6.16 -21.25
C GLY A 152 -7.44 -4.83 -20.89
N ARG A 153 -8.41 -4.82 -19.97
CA ARG A 153 -9.00 -3.56 -19.47
C ARG A 153 -7.95 -2.70 -18.78
N ASP A 154 -8.00 -1.39 -19.02
CA ASP A 154 -7.10 -0.46 -18.35
C ASP A 154 -7.49 -0.29 -16.87
N VAL A 155 -6.47 -0.13 -16.04
CA VAL A 155 -6.61 0.10 -14.61
C VAL A 155 -6.38 1.58 -14.36
N THR A 156 -7.33 2.22 -13.70
CA THR A 156 -7.28 3.65 -13.38
C THR A 156 -6.00 3.97 -12.60
N ASP A 157 -5.22 4.92 -13.14
CA ASP A 157 -4.07 5.49 -12.46
C ASP A 157 -4.53 6.62 -11.54
N VAL A 158 -4.20 6.50 -10.25
CA VAL A 158 -4.54 7.49 -9.22
C VAL A 158 -3.32 8.21 -8.64
N SER A 159 -2.18 8.16 -9.34
CA SER A 159 -0.91 8.75 -8.88
C SER A 159 -1.01 10.26 -8.65
N ALA A 160 -1.79 10.97 -9.47
CA ALA A 160 -1.98 12.41 -9.31
C ALA A 160 -2.77 12.73 -8.04
N GLU A 161 -3.83 11.96 -7.76
CA GLU A 161 -4.68 12.05 -6.58
C GLU A 161 -3.88 11.75 -5.32
N VAL A 162 -3.07 10.70 -5.33
CA VAL A 162 -2.23 10.33 -4.18
C VAL A 162 -1.19 11.42 -3.91
N ARG A 163 -0.53 11.96 -4.95
CA ARG A 163 0.42 13.08 -4.78
C ARG A 163 -0.21 14.34 -4.18
N ARG A 164 -1.49 14.61 -4.46
CA ARG A 164 -2.21 15.73 -3.85
C ARG A 164 -2.48 15.52 -2.35
N ASN A 165 -2.42 14.28 -1.88
CA ASN A 165 -2.68 13.88 -0.49
C ASN A 165 -1.40 13.63 0.33
N LEU A 166 -0.20 13.92 -0.20
CA LEU A 166 1.09 13.75 0.49
C LEU A 166 1.44 14.92 1.43
#